data_AF-A0A923MKB1-F1
#
_entry.id   AF-A0A923MKB1-F1
#
_cell.length_a   1.000
_cell.length_b   1.000
_cell.length_c   1.000
_cell.angle_alpha   90.00
_cell.angle_beta   90.00
_cell.angle_gamma   90.00
#
_symmetry.space_group_name_H-M   'P 1'
#
loop_
_entity.id
_entity.type
_entity.pdbx_description
1 polymer ?
#
loop_
_entity_poly.entity_id
_entity_poly.type
_entity_poly.pdbx_seq_one_letter_code
_entity_poly.pdbx_strand_id
1 'polypeptide(L)'
;MRTLNRNKSPFWYLLYDRKVPVKDEYGNETGEELVVYKPAVAMNANISAATGSAQVEQFGNFAGYDKVIVTDDLSCPIDEHTVLFIDKEPQYDEDGKPLYDYMVKRVAKSLNSISYAVSKVTVS
;
A
#
# COMPACT_ATOMS: atom_id res chain seq x y z
N MET A 1 -7.47 7.86 19.97
CA MET A 1 -7.97 6.48 20.22
C MET A 1 -6.76 5.61 20.52
N ARG A 2 -6.74 4.89 21.64
CA ARG A 2 -5.69 3.92 21.93
C ARG A 2 -6.04 2.61 21.24
N THR A 3 -5.38 2.30 20.14
CA THR A 3 -5.53 1.01 19.47
C THR A 3 -5.02 -0.09 20.39
N LEU A 4 -5.89 -1.00 20.83
CA LEU A 4 -5.49 -2.18 21.59
C LEU A 4 -4.49 -2.99 20.76
N ASN A 5 -3.29 -3.24 21.30
CA ASN A 5 -2.24 -4.02 20.60
C ASN A 5 -2.72 -5.39 20.12
N ARG A 6 -3.75 -5.96 20.77
CA ARG A 6 -4.37 -7.24 20.39
C ARG A 6 -5.09 -7.21 19.03
N ASN A 7 -5.47 -6.03 18.55
CA ASN A 7 -6.12 -5.85 17.25
C ASN A 7 -5.15 -5.43 16.14
N LYS A 8 -3.84 -5.39 16.43
CA LYS A 8 -2.83 -5.06 15.42
C LYS A 8 -2.48 -6.33 14.64
N SER A 9 -2.64 -6.28 13.33
CA SER A 9 -2.17 -7.33 12.42
C SER A 9 -0.84 -6.91 11.81
N PRO A 10 0.13 -7.83 11.69
CA PRO A 10 1.35 -7.56 10.94
C PRO A 10 1.05 -7.48 9.45
N PHE A 11 1.68 -6.53 8.76
CA PHE A 11 1.69 -6.40 7.31
C PHE A 11 3.03 -5.80 6.88
N TRP A 12 3.34 -5.89 5.59
CA TRP A 12 4.52 -5.26 5.02
C TRP A 12 4.12 -4.14 4.07
N TYR A 13 4.90 -3.06 4.05
CA TYR A 13 4.73 -1.98 3.10
C TYR A 13 6.05 -1.68 2.38
N LEU A 14 5.95 -1.28 1.12
CA LEU A 14 7.08 -0.89 0.29
C LEU A 14 6.89 0.55 -0.17
N LEU A 15 7.84 1.39 0.22
CA LEU A 15 7.87 2.78 -0.19
C LEU A 15 8.41 2.90 -1.61
N TYR A 16 7.81 3.79 -2.39
CA TYR A 16 8.38 4.18 -3.67
C TYR A 16 9.79 4.77 -3.46
N ASP A 17 10.77 4.30 -4.23
CA ASP A 17 12.14 4.81 -4.19
C ASP A 17 12.42 5.70 -5.40
N ARG A 18 12.43 5.10 -6.60
CA ARG A 18 12.74 5.78 -7.86
C ARG A 18 12.25 4.99 -9.06
N LYS A 19 12.05 5.69 -10.17
CA LYS A 19 11.93 5.07 -11.49
C LYS A 19 13.31 4.95 -12.11
N VAL A 20 13.65 3.77 -12.60
CA VAL A 20 14.87 3.54 -13.40
C VAL A 20 14.44 3.14 -14.81
N PRO A 21 15.01 3.77 -15.84
CA PRO A 21 14.78 3.34 -17.22
C PRO A 21 15.36 1.94 -17.40
N VAL A 22 14.58 1.03 -17.95
CA VAL A 22 15.07 -0.28 -18.38
C VAL A 22 15.98 -0.07 -19.56
N LYS A 23 17.16 -0.69 -19.50
CA LYS A 23 18.07 -0.77 -20.62
C LYS A 23 18.00 -2.18 -21.19
N ASP A 24 17.75 -2.26 -22.48
CA ASP A 24 17.76 -3.53 -23.21
C ASP A 24 19.19 -4.12 -23.27
N GLU A 25 19.34 -5.38 -23.72
CA GLU A 25 20.65 -6.06 -23.85
C GLU A 25 21.66 -5.29 -24.73
N TYR A 26 21.17 -4.36 -25.56
CA TYR A 26 21.98 -3.48 -26.40
C TYR A 26 22.29 -2.10 -25.79
N GLY A 27 21.96 -1.86 -24.52
CA GLY A 27 22.25 -0.60 -23.81
C GLY A 27 21.38 0.59 -24.24
N ASN A 28 20.35 0.33 -25.05
CA ASN A 28 19.38 1.33 -25.49
C ASN A 28 18.27 1.49 -24.44
N GLU A 29 17.79 2.71 -24.28
CA GLU A 29 16.65 3.02 -23.40
C GLU A 29 15.38 2.47 -24.07
N THR A 30 14.81 1.40 -23.53
CA THR A 30 13.65 0.70 -24.12
C THR A 30 12.35 1.51 -24.02
N GLY A 31 12.40 2.69 -23.39
CA GLY A 31 11.25 3.54 -23.09
C GLY A 31 10.37 3.02 -21.94
N GLU A 32 10.64 1.81 -21.45
CA GLU A 32 9.99 1.23 -20.27
C GLU A 32 10.66 1.73 -18.98
N GLU A 33 9.85 2.23 -18.04
CA GLU A 33 10.30 2.68 -16.73
C GLU A 33 9.98 1.60 -15.68
N LEU A 34 10.99 1.01 -15.05
CA LEU A 34 10.80 0.16 -13.88
C LEU A 34 10.69 1.03 -12.63
N VAL A 35 9.57 0.88 -11.91
CA VAL A 35 9.41 1.46 -10.58
C VAL A 35 10.14 0.57 -9.57
N VAL A 36 11.21 1.09 -8.99
CA VAL A 36 11.93 0.46 -7.89
C VAL A 36 11.37 0.95 -6.57
N TYR A 37 11.07 -0.02 -5.71
CA TYR A 37 10.61 0.22 -4.35
C TYR A 37 11.74 -0.04 -3.34
N LYS A 38 11.64 0.60 -2.19
CA LYS A 38 12.50 0.34 -1.02
C LYS A 38 12.26 -1.08 -0.47
N PRO A 39 13.19 -1.62 0.33
CA PRO A 39 12.99 -2.91 1.00
C PRO A 39 11.69 -2.92 1.81
N ALA A 40 11.02 -4.07 1.84
CA ALA A 40 9.77 -4.25 2.57
C ALA A 40 9.97 -4.01 4.07
N VAL A 41 9.20 -3.10 4.63
CA VAL A 41 9.21 -2.80 6.07
C VAL A 41 8.00 -3.44 6.72
N ALA A 42 8.24 -4.26 7.74
CA ALA A 42 7.17 -4.86 8.54
C ALA A 42 6.59 -3.83 9.52
N MET A 43 5.26 -3.74 9.58
CA MET A 43 4.56 -2.87 10.51
C MET A 43 3.29 -3.53 11.04
N ASN A 44 2.93 -3.19 12.27
CA ASN A 44 1.75 -3.72 12.93
C ASN A 44 0.77 -2.58 13.16
N ALA A 45 -0.39 -2.63 12.51
CA ALA A 45 -1.45 -1.63 12.68
C ALA A 45 -2.82 -2.30 12.70
N ASN A 46 -3.85 -1.54 13.04
CA ASN A 46 -5.21 -2.06 13.05
C ASN A 46 -5.76 -2.06 11.62
N ILE A 47 -5.98 -3.25 11.08
CA ILE A 47 -6.54 -3.45 9.75
C ILE A 47 -8.01 -3.80 9.94
N SER A 48 -8.90 -3.03 9.31
CA SER A 48 -10.33 -3.35 9.32
C SER A 48 -10.58 -4.70 8.66
N ALA A 49 -11.70 -5.35 9.02
CA ALA A 49 -12.22 -6.43 8.19
C ALA A 49 -12.43 -5.93 6.75
N ALA A 50 -12.34 -6.83 5.77
CA ALA A 50 -12.68 -6.53 4.38
C ALA A 50 -14.19 -6.28 4.29
N THR A 51 -14.59 -5.05 4.57
CA THR A 51 -15.93 -4.58 4.28
C THR A 51 -15.87 -4.03 2.87
N GLY A 52 -16.15 -4.87 1.87
CA GLY A 52 -16.42 -4.49 0.48
C GLY A 52 -17.69 -3.63 0.34
N SER A 53 -17.99 -2.80 1.33
CA SER A 53 -18.98 -1.75 1.26
C SER A 53 -18.37 -0.62 0.45
N ALA A 54 -18.55 -0.71 -0.87
CA ALA A 54 -18.88 0.43 -1.69
C ALA A 54 -20.11 1.12 -1.04
N GLN A 55 -19.90 1.83 0.07
CA GLN A 55 -20.98 2.48 0.80
C GLN A 55 -21.38 3.69 -0.06
N VAL A 56 -22.52 3.56 -0.72
CA VAL A 56 -23.10 4.63 -1.53
C VAL A 56 -23.59 5.71 -0.59
N GLU A 57 -22.69 6.59 -0.14
CA GLU A 57 -23.11 7.84 0.47
C GLU A 57 -23.60 8.77 -0.64
N GLN A 58 -24.78 9.35 -0.41
CA GLN A 58 -25.64 10.10 -1.35
C GLN A 58 -25.00 11.38 -1.94
N PHE A 59 -23.72 11.62 -1.66
CA PHE A 59 -22.91 12.76 -2.09
C PHE A 59 -21.54 12.32 -2.63
N GLY A 60 -21.55 11.53 -3.71
CA GLY A 60 -20.65 11.74 -4.85
C GLY A 60 -19.11 11.68 -4.69
N ASN A 61 -18.53 11.10 -3.63
CA ASN A 61 -17.07 10.91 -3.59
C ASN A 61 -16.68 9.47 -3.28
N PHE A 62 -16.74 8.62 -4.31
CA PHE A 62 -16.33 7.23 -4.26
C PHE A 62 -14.81 7.10 -4.36
N ALA A 63 -14.20 6.52 -3.32
CA ALA A 63 -12.96 5.76 -3.49
C ALA A 63 -13.30 4.32 -3.09
N GLY A 64 -13.32 3.40 -4.05
CA GLY A 64 -13.49 1.97 -3.77
C GLY A 64 -12.27 1.46 -3.00
N TYR A 65 -12.37 1.40 -1.68
CA TYR A 65 -11.39 0.77 -0.81
C TYR A 65 -11.96 -0.55 -0.28
N ASP A 66 -11.06 -1.51 -0.07
CA ASP A 66 -11.40 -2.85 0.40
C ASP A 66 -11.18 -2.95 1.91
N LYS A 67 -10.11 -2.30 2.41
CA LYS A 67 -9.75 -2.26 3.83
C LYS A 67 -9.28 -0.87 4.23
N VAL A 68 -9.34 -0.59 5.53
CA VAL A 68 -8.78 0.61 6.15
C VAL A 68 -7.76 0.20 7.19
N ILE A 69 -6.58 0.80 7.13
CA ILE A 69 -5.50 0.59 8.11
C ILE A 69 -5.42 1.83 8.98
N VAL A 70 -5.50 1.66 10.29
CA VAL A 70 -5.36 2.75 11.26
C VAL A 70 -4.09 2.54 12.07
N THR A 71 -3.18 3.51 11.96
CA THR A 71 -1.96 3.58 12.78
C THR A 71 -2.03 4.78 13.70
N ASP A 72 -1.47 4.63 14.90
CA ASP A 72 -1.22 5.75 15.83
C ASP A 72 0.12 6.45 15.55
N ASP A 73 0.97 5.86 14.69
CA ASP A 73 2.27 6.42 14.32
C ASP A 73 2.12 7.50 13.24
N LEU A 74 2.26 8.77 13.66
CA LEU A 74 2.15 9.94 12.80
C LEU A 74 3.37 10.16 11.89
N SER A 75 4.48 9.48 12.17
CA SER A 75 5.74 9.54 11.43
C SER A 75 5.84 8.53 10.30
N CYS A 76 4.80 7.70 10.08
CA CYS A 76 4.79 6.70 9.02
C CYS A 76 4.96 7.35 7.63
N PRO A 77 6.01 7.01 6.87
CA PRO A 77 6.27 7.56 5.53
C PRO A 77 5.35 6.98 4.44
N ILE A 78 4.24 6.33 4.82
CA ILE A 78 3.29 5.72 3.89
C ILE A 78 2.52 6.82 3.17
N ASP A 79 2.55 6.74 1.85
CA ASP A 79 1.91 7.66 0.91
C ASP A 79 1.01 6.91 -0.08
N GLU A 80 0.30 7.62 -0.97
CA GLU A 80 -0.61 7.06 -1.97
C GLU A 80 0.11 6.17 -3.00
N HIS A 81 1.42 6.36 -3.16
CA HIS A 81 2.27 5.53 -4.02
C HIS A 81 2.83 4.29 -3.31
N THR A 82 2.49 4.09 -2.03
CA THR A 82 2.97 2.95 -1.25
C THR A 82 2.14 1.71 -1.56
N VAL A 83 2.82 0.59 -1.70
CA VAL A 83 2.19 -0.72 -1.93
C VAL A 83 2.31 -1.58 -0.68
N LEU A 84 1.31 -2.44 -0.47
CA LEU A 84 1.14 -3.18 0.78
C LEU A 84 0.89 -4.67 0.53
N PHE A 85 1.39 -5.44 1.48
CA PHE A 85 1.34 -6.89 1.58
C PHE A 85 0.61 -7.22 2.88
N ILE A 86 -0.70 -7.44 2.77
CA ILE A 86 -1.59 -7.70 3.92
C ILE A 86 -1.89 -9.19 4.06
N ASP A 87 -2.25 -9.84 2.96
CA ASP A 87 -2.64 -11.25 2.95
C ASP A 87 -1.45 -12.18 2.59
N LYS A 88 -0.45 -11.68 1.87
CA LYS A 88 0.78 -12.42 1.51
C LYS A 88 2.05 -11.76 2.07
N GLU A 89 3.14 -12.54 2.15
CA GLU A 89 4.48 -12.03 2.46
C GLU A 89 5.09 -11.27 1.26
N PRO A 90 6.04 -10.33 1.45
CA PRO A 90 6.66 -9.59 0.36
C PRO A 90 7.31 -10.52 -0.67
N GLN A 91 6.61 -10.72 -1.78
CA GLN A 91 7.07 -11.51 -2.92
C GLN A 91 7.47 -10.58 -4.07
N TYR A 92 8.51 -10.99 -4.78
CA TYR A 92 9.07 -10.26 -5.91
C TYR A 92 9.07 -11.22 -7.12
N ASP A 93 8.76 -10.66 -8.28
CA ASP A 93 8.77 -11.39 -9.54
C ASP A 93 10.22 -11.62 -10.02
N GLU A 94 10.42 -12.42 -11.06
CA GLU A 94 11.75 -12.66 -11.65
C GLU A 94 12.42 -11.35 -12.11
N ASP A 95 11.58 -10.36 -12.46
CA ASP A 95 11.95 -9.01 -12.87
C ASP A 95 12.27 -8.06 -11.69
N GLY A 96 12.19 -8.54 -10.44
CA GLY A 96 12.35 -7.72 -9.23
C GLY A 96 11.15 -6.81 -8.92
N LYS A 97 10.03 -6.99 -9.62
CA LYS A 97 8.77 -6.26 -9.38
C LYS A 97 8.07 -6.81 -8.15
N PRO A 98 7.68 -5.99 -7.16
CA PRO A 98 6.95 -6.50 -6.00
C PRO A 98 5.53 -6.93 -6.38
N LEU A 99 5.15 -8.16 -6.08
CA LEU A 99 3.78 -8.68 -6.25
C LEU A 99 2.89 -8.28 -5.07
N TYR A 100 2.64 -6.99 -4.90
CA TYR A 100 1.77 -6.49 -3.84
C TYR A 100 0.30 -6.93 -4.04
N ASP A 101 -0.45 -7.09 -2.94
CA ASP A 101 -1.90 -7.35 -2.98
C ASP A 101 -2.73 -6.08 -2.87
N TYR A 102 -2.19 -5.06 -2.20
CA TYR A 102 -2.93 -3.86 -1.83
C TYR A 102 -2.15 -2.61 -2.21
N MET A 103 -2.88 -1.56 -2.57
CA MET A 103 -2.32 -0.25 -2.85
C MET A 103 -3.08 0.82 -2.05
N VAL A 104 -2.36 1.81 -1.52
CA VAL A 104 -3.01 2.96 -0.87
C VAL A 104 -3.77 3.77 -1.91
N LYS A 105 -5.06 4.04 -1.64
CA LYS A 105 -5.90 4.93 -2.43
C LYS A 105 -6.04 6.31 -1.81
N ARG A 106 -5.94 6.39 -0.48
CA ARG A 106 -6.13 7.65 0.25
C ARG A 106 -5.44 7.59 1.60
N VAL A 107 -4.83 8.71 1.97
CA VAL A 107 -4.27 8.93 3.30
C VAL A 107 -5.11 9.97 4.03
N ALA A 108 -5.65 9.61 5.18
CA ALA A 108 -6.39 10.51 6.06
C ALA A 108 -5.61 10.69 7.36
N LYS A 109 -4.91 11.82 7.49
CA LYS A 109 -4.16 12.18 8.70
C LYS A 109 -5.10 12.88 9.68
N SER A 110 -5.23 12.33 10.88
CA SER A 110 -5.94 12.94 12.01
C SER A 110 -4.94 13.42 13.07
N LEU A 111 -5.43 14.15 14.08
CA LEU A 111 -4.60 14.75 15.12
C LEU A 111 -3.76 13.71 15.90
N ASN A 112 -4.28 12.48 16.06
CA ASN A 112 -3.69 11.43 16.89
C ASN A 112 -3.58 10.06 16.19
N SER A 113 -3.89 9.97 14.90
CA SER A 113 -3.86 8.72 14.14
C SER A 113 -3.89 8.99 12.64
N ILE A 114 -3.29 8.10 11.86
CA ILE A 114 -3.39 8.10 10.40
C ILE A 114 -4.23 6.90 9.96
N SER A 115 -5.20 7.16 9.10
CA SER A 115 -6.02 6.14 8.45
C SER A 115 -5.66 6.05 6.98
N TYR A 116 -5.30 4.86 6.52
CA TYR A 116 -4.99 4.57 5.12
C TYR A 116 -6.14 3.75 4.53
N ALA A 117 -6.76 4.25 3.48
CA ALA A 117 -7.69 3.48 2.68
C ALA A 117 -6.89 2.70 1.63
N VAL A 118 -7.00 1.37 1.65
CA VAL A 118 -6.29 0.49 0.72
C VAL A 118 -7.27 -0.27 -0.15
N SER A 119 -6.88 -0.47 -1.41
CA SER A 119 -7.68 -1.21 -2.39
C SER A 119 -6.89 -2.42 -2.87
N LYS A 120 -7.57 -3.55 -3.00
CA LYS A 120 -6.97 -4.79 -3.49
C LYS A 120 -6.62 -4.62 -4.96
N VAL A 121 -5.38 -4.90 -5.33
CA VAL A 121 -4.91 -4.90 -6.71
C VAL A 121 -4.72 -6.35 -7.13
N THR A 122 -5.41 -6.75 -8.20
CA THR A 122 -5.14 -8.01 -8.87
C THR A 122 -4.04 -7.75 -9.89
N VAL A 123 -2.84 -8.22 -9.60
CA VAL A 123 -1.77 -8.30 -10.60
C VAL A 123 -2.03 -9.59 -11.38
N SER A 124 -2.57 -9.46 -12.60
CA SER A 124 -2.78 -10.57 -13.55
C SER A 124 -1.65 -10.65 -14.55
#